data_AF-A0A6G2DI88-F1
#
_entry.id   AF-A0A6G2DI88-F1
#
_cell.length_a   1.000
_cell.length_b   1.000
_cell.length_c   1.000
_cell.angle_alpha   90.00
_cell.angle_beta   90.00
_cell.angle_gamma   90.00
#
_symmetry.space_group_name_H-M   'P 1'
#
loop_
_entity.id
_entity.type
_entity.pdbx_description
1 polymer ?
#
loop_
_entity_poly.entity_id
_entity_poly.type
_entity_poly.pdbx_seq_one_letter_code
_entity_poly.pdbx_strand_id
1 'polypeptide(L)' 'MYKLLIEENTSMTATVKPNFGKTSFLYEALKKGDIDIYPEFTGTVTESLLQPSPKVSHEPEQVYQVARDGIAKQDHLA' A
#
# COMPACT_ATOMS: atom_id res chain seq x y z
N MET A 1 -3.47 -14.38 6.29
CA MET A 1 -3.65 -13.50 7.47
C MET A 1 -4.80 -12.52 7.27
N TYR A 2 -4.68 -11.46 6.44
CA TYR A 2 -5.73 -10.43 6.33
C TYR A 2 -7.14 -10.94 5.99
N LYS A 3 -7.28 -11.90 5.07
CA LYS A 3 -8.58 -12.58 4.82
C LYS A 3 -9.22 -13.10 6.11
N LEU A 4 -8.46 -13.82 6.94
CA LEU A 4 -8.95 -14.39 8.19
C LEU A 4 -9.38 -13.29 9.15
N LEU A 5 -8.55 -12.28 9.36
CA LEU A 5 -8.87 -11.15 10.24
C LEU A 5 -10.14 -10.39 9.78
N ILE A 6 -10.30 -10.17 8.47
CA ILE A 6 -11.48 -9.52 7.91
C ILE A 6 -12.73 -10.36 8.14
N GLU A 7 -12.69 -11.65 7.82
CA GLU A 7 -13.85 -12.55 7.90
C GLU A 7 -14.21 -12.91 9.36
N GLU A 8 -13.26 -12.90 10.28
CA GLU A 8 -13.49 -13.17 11.71
C GLU A 8 -14.06 -11.95 12.46
N ASN A 9 -13.75 -10.73 12.02
CA ASN A 9 -14.10 -9.50 12.76
C ASN A 9 -15.15 -8.64 12.04
N THR A 10 -15.60 -9.05 10.85
CA THR A 10 -16.60 -8.33 10.06
C THR A 10 -17.55 -9.30 9.36
N SER A 11 -18.65 -8.81 8.80
CA SER A 11 -19.53 -9.60 7.93
C SER A 11 -19.09 -9.64 6.46
N MET A 12 -17.90 -9.11 6.14
CA MET A 12 -17.38 -9.06 4.78
C MET A 12 -16.73 -10.40 4.40
N THR A 13 -16.83 -10.76 3.12
CA THR A 13 -16.06 -11.86 2.53
C THR A 13 -14.82 -11.31 1.84
N ALA A 14 -13.67 -11.98 1.99
CA ALA A 14 -12.42 -11.55 1.37
C ALA A 14 -11.91 -12.58 0.35
N THR A 15 -11.76 -12.16 -0.91
CA THR A 15 -11.18 -12.99 -1.98
C THR A 15 -9.69 -12.71 -2.12
N VAL A 16 -8.86 -13.75 -2.00
CA VAL A 16 -7.41 -13.63 -2.19
C VAL A 16 -7.06 -13.87 -3.65
N LYS A 17 -6.30 -12.94 -4.26
CA LYS A 17 -5.69 -13.12 -5.59
C LYS A 17 -4.19 -13.46 -5.41
N PRO A 18 -3.80 -14.75 -5.32
CA PRO A 18 -2.40 -15.13 -5.14
C PRO A 18 -1.58 -14.83 -6.40
N ASN A 19 -0.31 -14.47 -6.23
CA ASN A 19 0.64 -14.20 -7.33
C ASN A 19 0.15 -13.17 -8.35
N PHE A 20 -0.65 -12.20 -7.91
CA PHE A 20 -1.37 -11.28 -8.82
C PHE A 20 -0.46 -10.28 -9.54
N GLY A 21 0.72 -9.98 -9.01
CA GLY A 21 1.70 -9.13 -9.68
C GLY A 21 2.83 -8.67 -8.77
N LYS A 22 3.71 -7.82 -9.33
CA LYS A 22 4.78 -7.12 -8.61
C LYS A 22 4.28 -5.76 -8.10
N THR A 23 5.07 -5.10 -7.24
CA THR A 23 4.77 -3.81 -6.59
C THR A 23 4.07 -2.78 -7.48
N SER A 24 4.67 -2.34 -8.58
CA SER A 24 4.07 -1.28 -9.43
C SER A 24 2.73 -1.69 -10.04
N PHE A 25 2.59 -2.97 -10.41
CA PHE A 25 1.34 -3.51 -10.92
C PHE A 25 0.26 -3.56 -9.82
N LEU A 26 0.61 -4.01 -8.61
CA LEU A 26 -0.32 -4.04 -7.48
C LEU A 26 -0.78 -2.64 -7.09
N TYR A 27 0.13 -1.65 -7.12
CA TYR A 27 -0.19 -0.27 -6.81
C TYR A 27 -1.16 0.34 -7.83
N GLU A 28 -0.94 0.11 -9.12
CA GLU A 28 -1.87 0.56 -10.17
C GLU A 28 -3.21 -0.21 -10.13
N ALA A 29 -3.20 -1.50 -9.78
CA ALA A 29 -4.42 -2.27 -9.56
C ALA A 29 -5.23 -1.74 -8.37
N LEU A 30 -4.57 -1.32 -7.28
CA LEU A 30 -5.21 -0.67 -6.13
C LEU A 30 -5.86 0.65 -6.56
N LYS A 31 -5.12 1.51 -7.26
CA LYS A 31 -5.64 2.81 -7.76
C LYS A 31 -6.83 2.66 -8.70
N LYS A 32 -6.88 1.58 -9.49
CA LYS A 32 -7.99 1.27 -10.40
C LYS A 32 -9.19 0.62 -9.71
N GLY A 33 -9.04 0.14 -8.47
CA GLY A 33 -10.07 -0.62 -7.76
C GLY A 33 -10.16 -2.10 -8.20
N ASP A 34 -9.14 -2.63 -8.87
CA ASP A 34 -9.07 -4.07 -9.19
C ASP A 34 -8.82 -4.93 -7.95
N ILE A 35 -8.19 -4.33 -6.93
CA ILE A 35 -8.03 -4.86 -5.56
C ILE A 35 -8.31 -3.74 -4.56
N ASP A 36 -8.83 -4.08 -3.40
CA ASP A 36 -9.20 -3.08 -2.38
C ASP A 36 -8.05 -2.80 -1.40
N ILE A 37 -7.22 -3.80 -1.12
CA ILE A 37 -6.09 -3.69 -0.19
C ILE A 37 -4.94 -4.62 -0.62
N TYR A 38 -3.71 -4.21 -0.33
CA TYR A 38 -2.55 -5.09 -0.29
C TYR A 38 -1.54 -4.54 0.73
N PRO A 39 -0.77 -5.41 1.44
CA PRO A 39 0.29 -4.94 2.32
C PRO A 39 1.48 -4.46 1.48
N GLU A 40 2.08 -3.34 1.89
CA GLU A 40 3.28 -2.78 1.27
C GLU A 40 4.26 -2.29 2.34
N PHE A 41 5.55 -2.29 2.02
CA PHE A 41 6.60 -1.79 2.90
C PHE A 41 6.80 -0.29 2.71
N THR A 42 6.96 0.44 3.82
CA THR A 42 7.19 1.90 3.80
C THR A 42 8.41 2.28 2.98
N GLY A 43 9.51 1.53 3.09
CA GLY A 43 10.71 1.71 2.26
C GLY A 43 10.43 1.56 0.75
N THR A 44 9.62 0.58 0.37
CA THR A 44 9.22 0.40 -1.04
C THR A 44 8.38 1.57 -1.54
N VAL A 45 7.47 2.09 -0.71
CA VAL A 45 6.70 3.31 -1.05
C VAL A 45 7.65 4.48 -1.27
N THR A 46 8.57 4.74 -0.33
CA THR A 46 9.47 5.90 -0.40
C THR A 46 10.53 5.79 -1.50
N GLU A 47 11.03 4.61 -1.79
CA GLU A 47 12.10 4.42 -2.78
C GLU A 47 11.58 4.23 -4.20
N SER A 48 10.47 3.50 -4.36
CA SER A 48 10.02 3.04 -5.68
C SER A 48 8.73 3.71 -6.17
N LEU A 49 7.80 4.03 -5.28
CA LEU A 49 6.47 4.54 -5.68
C LEU A 49 6.38 6.07 -5.66
N LEU A 50 7.03 6.73 -4.69
CA LEU A 50 7.13 8.18 -4.67
C LEU A 50 8.08 8.70 -5.74
N GLN A 51 7.63 9.72 -6.48
CA GLN A 51 8.37 10.36 -7.56
C GLN A 51 8.32 11.89 -7.38
N PRO A 52 9.47 12.54 -7.08
CA PRO A 52 10.78 11.94 -6.85
C PRO A 52 10.84 11.20 -5.50
N SER A 53 11.71 10.19 -5.39
CA SER A 53 11.97 9.49 -4.13
C SER A 53 12.51 10.47 -3.07
N PRO A 54 11.84 10.64 -1.91
CA PRO A 54 12.30 11.54 -0.87
C PRO A 54 13.55 10.99 -0.16
N LYS A 55 14.34 11.90 0.42
CA LYS A 55 15.30 11.50 1.46
C LYS A 55 14.54 11.23 2.74
N VAL A 56 14.76 10.08 3.35
CA VAL A 56 14.13 9.66 4.60
C VAL A 56 15.19 9.42 5.67
N SER A 57 14.79 9.51 6.94
CA SER A 57 15.63 9.14 8.08
C SER A 57 15.59 7.62 8.31
N HIS A 58 16.32 7.14 9.31
CA HIS A 58 16.23 5.74 9.77
C HIS A 58 15.18 5.54 10.88
N GLU A 59 14.42 6.58 11.23
CA GLU A 59 13.38 6.51 12.25
C GLU A 59 12.09 5.91 11.66
N PRO A 60 11.62 4.73 12.10
CA PRO A 60 10.52 4.02 11.46
C PRO A 60 9.23 4.84 11.33
N GLU A 61 8.90 5.61 12.37
CA GLU A 61 7.72 6.47 12.41
C GLU A 61 7.78 7.57 11.33
N GLN A 62 8.97 8.16 11.13
CA GLN A 62 9.15 9.20 10.11
C GLN A 62 9.05 8.61 8.70
N VAL A 63 9.65 7.44 8.47
CA VAL A 63 9.55 6.74 7.16
C VAL A 63 8.08 6.42 6.84
N TYR A 64 7.32 5.95 7.84
CA TYR A 64 5.89 5.68 7.70
C TYR A 64 5.10 6.94 7.34
N GLN A 65 5.31 8.05 8.05
CA GLN A 65 4.62 9.31 7.78
C GLN A 65 4.93 9.85 6.39
N VAL A 66 6.21 9.83 5.97
CA VAL A 66 6.62 10.25 4.63
C VAL A 66 5.98 9.37 3.55
N ALA A 67 5.96 8.04 3.74
CA ALA A 67 5.30 7.12 2.83
C ALA A 67 3.81 7.42 2.70
N ARG A 68 3.09 7.47 3.83
CA ARG A 68 1.63 7.67 3.89
C ARG A 68 1.23 9.02 3.28
N ASP A 69 1.84 10.10 3.73
CA ASP A 69 1.44 11.46 3.33
C ASP A 69 1.91 11.76 1.91
N GLY A 70 3.09 11.27 1.54
CA GLY A 70 3.66 11.43 0.21
C GLY A 70 2.78 10.78 -0.86
N ILE A 71 2.35 9.54 -0.63
CA ILE A 71 1.61 8.78 -1.65
C ILE A 71 0.18 9.30 -1.78
N ALA A 72 -0.44 9.65 -0.65
CA ALA A 72 -1.75 10.29 -0.64
C ALA A 72 -1.75 11.62 -1.42
N LYS A 73 -0.71 12.43 -1.22
CA LYS A 73 -0.54 13.70 -1.96
C LYS A 73 -0.25 13.49 -3.44
N GLN A 74 0.62 12.55 -3.81
CA GLN A 74 1.04 12.31 -5.19
C GLN A 74 -0.12 11.84 -6.07
N ASP A 75 -0.90 10.88 -5.57
CA ASP A 75 -1.95 10.22 -6.36
C ASP A 75 -3.36 10.69 -5.97
N HIS A 76 -3.48 11.76 -5.17
CA HIS A 76 -4.75 12.36 -4.72
C HIS A 76 -5.71 11.33 -4.10
N LEU A 77 -5.16 10.45 -3.27
CA LEU A 77 -5.93 9.42 -2.59
C LEU A 77 -6.74 10.05 -1.45
N ALA A 78 -8.02 9.68 -1.38
CA ALA A 78 -9.02 10.23 -0.45
C ALA A 78 -8.87 9.70 0.99
#